data_AF-A0A6I9Y190-F1
#
_entry.id   AF-A0A6I9Y190-F1
#
_cell.length_a   1.000
_cell.length_b   1.000
_cell.length_c   1.000
_cell.angle_alpha   90.00
_cell.angle_beta   90.00
_cell.angle_gamma   90.00
#
_symmetry.space_group_name_H-M   'P 1'
#
loop_
_entity.id
_entity.type
_entity.pdbx_description
1 polymer ?
#
loop_
_entity_poly.entity_id
_entity_poly.type
_entity_poly.pdbx_seq_one_letter_code
_entity_poly.pdbx_strand_id
1 'polypeptide(L)'
;MTLVRIRRSFRHVSPQVVLFLLFAFCLLSVFVSAYYLYGWKRGLEPSGDIPSPDCDEPKIAPSRLLPIKPIKVVDSSRTDPLVLVFVESLYSQLGQEIVAILESSRFKYLTEIAPGKGDMPTLTDKDRGRFALIIYENILKYVNLDAWNRELLDKYCVEYGVGIIGFFKANENSLLSAQLKGFPLFLHSNLALKDCSINPKSPLLYITRPSEVEKGLLPGEDWTVFQSNHSTYEPVLLAKTKSAESIPHMSIDAALHTTVVQDLGLHDGIQRVLFGNNLNFWLHKLVFVDAV
;
A
#
# COMPACT_ATOMS: atom_id res chain seq x y z
N MET A 1 -37.45 -51.35 25.66
CA MET A 1 -38.36 -50.50 26.48
C MET A 1 -37.68 -49.22 27.00
N THR A 2 -36.56 -48.78 26.41
CA THR A 2 -35.73 -47.67 26.88
C THR A 2 -35.74 -46.44 25.96
N LEU A 3 -36.10 -46.59 24.68
CA LEU A 3 -36.16 -45.48 23.70
C LEU A 3 -37.43 -44.62 23.79
N VAL A 4 -38.54 -45.16 24.30
CA VAL A 4 -39.81 -44.41 24.43
C VAL A 4 -39.80 -43.46 25.63
N ARG A 5 -38.96 -43.72 26.64
CA ARG A 5 -38.82 -42.85 27.84
C ARG A 5 -38.05 -41.56 27.54
N ILE A 6 -37.05 -41.59 26.65
CA ILE A 6 -36.24 -40.42 26.30
C ILE A 6 -37.06 -39.41 25.48
N ARG A 7 -37.94 -39.90 24.60
CA ARG A 7 -38.79 -39.06 23.75
C ARG A 7 -39.91 -38.31 24.52
N ARG A 8 -40.26 -38.75 25.73
CA ARG A 8 -41.27 -38.08 26.59
C ARG A 8 -40.67 -37.03 27.53
N SER A 9 -39.36 -37.02 27.77
CA SER A 9 -38.71 -36.03 28.64
C SER A 9 -38.45 -34.69 27.94
N PHE A 10 -38.39 -34.68 26.61
CA PHE A 10 -38.22 -33.46 25.80
C PHE A 10 -39.50 -32.62 25.63
N ARG A 11 -40.63 -33.05 26.20
CA ARG A 11 -41.93 -32.38 26.00
C ARG A 11 -42.32 -31.35 27.06
N HIS A 12 -41.44 -31.03 28.00
CA HIS A 12 -41.69 -29.97 28.98
C HIS A 12 -40.39 -29.33 29.50
N VAL A 13 -39.42 -29.06 28.62
CA VAL A 13 -38.36 -28.12 28.98
C VAL A 13 -38.97 -26.72 28.87
N SER A 14 -39.30 -26.13 30.02
CA SER A 14 -39.81 -24.77 30.11
C SER A 14 -38.90 -23.82 29.30
N PRO A 15 -39.45 -22.88 28.51
CA PRO A 15 -38.65 -21.92 27.74
C PRO A 15 -37.67 -21.14 28.63
N GLN A 16 -37.98 -21.01 29.92
CA GLN A 16 -37.10 -20.39 30.91
C GLN A 16 -35.83 -21.20 31.16
N VAL A 17 -35.90 -22.54 31.14
CA VAL A 17 -34.74 -23.42 31.33
C VAL A 17 -33.81 -23.36 30.13
N VAL A 18 -34.37 -23.29 28.91
CA VAL A 18 -33.59 -23.09 27.68
C VAL A 18 -32.90 -21.72 27.71
N LEU A 19 -33.61 -20.67 28.11
CA LEU A 19 -33.05 -19.32 28.22
C LEU A 19 -31.91 -19.27 29.26
N PHE A 20 -32.08 -19.96 30.41
CA PHE A 20 -31.05 -20.03 31.44
C PHE A 20 -29.80 -20.78 30.97
N LEU A 21 -29.98 -21.87 30.22
CA LEU A 21 -28.86 -22.62 29.64
C LEU A 21 -28.13 -21.81 28.56
N LEU A 22 -28.86 -21.07 27.72
CA LEU A 22 -28.26 -20.16 26.73
C LEU A 22 -27.50 -19.02 27.41
N PHE A 23 -28.06 -18.44 28.47
CA PHE A 23 -27.40 -17.41 29.25
C PHE A 23 -26.12 -17.92 29.92
N ALA A 24 -26.17 -19.11 30.53
CA ALA A 24 -25.00 -19.75 31.13
C ALA A 24 -23.92 -20.06 30.08
N PHE A 25 -24.30 -20.54 28.90
CA PHE A 25 -23.38 -20.79 27.79
C PHE A 25 -22.75 -19.49 27.27
N CYS A 26 -23.54 -18.41 27.17
CA CYS A 26 -23.06 -17.11 26.73
C CYS A 26 -22.07 -16.51 27.72
N LEU A 27 -22.36 -16.58 29.03
CA LEU A 27 -21.41 -16.16 30.07
C LEU A 27 -20.12 -16.97 30.02
N LEU A 28 -20.21 -18.30 29.87
CA LEU A 28 -19.03 -19.15 29.76
C LEU A 28 -18.18 -18.78 28.55
N SER A 29 -18.81 -18.53 27.39
CA SER A 29 -18.12 -18.07 26.18
C SER A 29 -17.38 -16.75 26.40
N VAL A 30 -18.05 -15.76 27.00
CA VAL A 30 -17.43 -14.46 27.31
C VAL A 30 -16.27 -14.62 28.29
N PHE A 31 -16.40 -15.47 29.32
CA PHE A 31 -15.31 -15.75 30.26
C PHE A 31 -14.12 -16.45 29.60
N VAL A 32 -14.37 -17.41 28.72
CA VAL A 32 -13.31 -18.10 27.96
C VAL A 32 -12.63 -17.11 27.02
N SER A 33 -13.37 -16.31 26.26
CA SER A 33 -12.80 -15.27 25.39
C SER A 33 -12.02 -14.22 26.18
N ALA A 34 -12.53 -13.79 27.34
CA ALA A 34 -11.82 -12.87 28.22
C ALA A 34 -10.53 -13.51 28.76
N TYR A 35 -10.56 -14.78 29.17
CA TYR A 35 -9.38 -15.51 29.62
C TYR A 35 -8.32 -15.63 28.52
N TYR A 36 -8.72 -15.95 27.29
CA TYR A 36 -7.80 -16.01 26.15
C TYR A 36 -7.27 -14.63 25.78
N LEU A 37 -8.08 -13.57 25.81
CA LEU A 37 -7.63 -12.20 25.53
C LEU A 37 -6.71 -11.65 26.62
N TYR A 38 -6.99 -11.93 27.90
CA TYR A 38 -6.13 -11.52 29.02
C TYR A 38 -4.85 -12.35 29.09
N GLY A 39 -4.93 -13.66 28.83
CA GLY A 39 -3.78 -14.55 28.73
C GLY A 39 -2.88 -14.19 27.54
N TRP A 40 -3.48 -13.83 26.42
CA TRP A 40 -2.76 -13.33 25.23
C TRP A 40 -2.13 -11.95 25.49
N LYS A 41 -2.82 -11.04 26.19
CA LYS A 41 -2.25 -9.75 26.60
C LYS A 41 -1.07 -9.89 27.54
N ARG A 42 -1.07 -10.87 28.45
CA ARG A 42 0.09 -11.17 29.31
C ARG A 42 1.26 -11.81 28.56
N GLY A 43 1.03 -12.42 27.40
CA GLY A 43 2.09 -12.87 26.49
C GLY A 43 2.69 -11.76 25.64
N LEU A 44 2.07 -10.57 25.62
CA LEU A 44 2.49 -9.41 24.82
C LEU A 44 3.09 -8.26 25.66
N GLU A 45 3.13 -8.37 26.99
CA GLU A 45 3.95 -7.48 27.82
C GLU A 45 5.30 -8.16 28.11
N PRO A 46 6.40 -7.74 27.47
CA PRO A 46 7.72 -8.07 27.96
C PRO A 46 7.92 -7.29 29.27
N SER A 47 7.93 -8.03 30.37
CA SER A 47 8.49 -7.57 31.63
C SER A 47 9.97 -7.22 31.43
N GLY A 48 10.36 -6.01 31.80
CA GLY A 48 11.75 -5.69 32.13
C GLY A 48 12.33 -4.52 31.36
N ASP A 49 12.42 -3.38 32.05
CA ASP A 49 13.39 -2.32 31.79
C ASP A 49 14.79 -2.92 31.55
N ILE A 50 15.34 -2.71 30.36
CA ILE A 50 16.78 -2.85 30.08
C ILE A 50 17.21 -1.61 29.27
N PRO A 51 18.30 -0.91 29.65
CA PRO A 51 18.68 0.34 29.02
C PRO A 51 19.08 0.13 27.56
N SER A 52 18.72 1.13 26.75
CA SER A 52 19.08 1.31 25.35
C SER A 52 20.56 1.06 25.08
N PRO A 53 20.93 0.16 24.15
CA PRO A 53 22.16 0.32 23.40
C PRO A 53 21.86 1.24 22.22
N ASP A 54 22.63 2.33 22.13
CA ASP A 54 22.69 3.27 21.03
C ASP A 54 22.55 2.58 19.68
N CYS A 55 21.64 3.09 18.85
CA CYS A 55 21.60 2.76 17.43
C CYS A 55 22.91 3.27 16.80
N ASP A 56 23.82 2.35 16.50
CA ASP A 56 24.97 2.63 15.65
C ASP A 56 24.48 3.16 14.29
N GLU A 57 24.72 4.46 14.06
CA GLU A 57 24.65 5.10 12.76
C GLU A 57 25.48 4.32 11.73
N PRO A 58 24.91 3.90 10.59
CA PRO A 58 25.74 3.56 9.45
C PRO A 58 26.40 4.86 8.96
N LYS A 59 27.71 4.97 9.17
CA LYS A 59 28.58 6.00 8.59
C LYS A 59 28.52 5.92 7.06
N ILE A 60 27.52 6.56 6.47
CA ILE A 60 27.49 6.87 5.04
C ILE A 60 28.26 8.18 4.86
N ALA A 61 29.31 8.11 4.04
CA ALA A 61 30.18 9.23 3.72
C ALA A 61 29.39 10.48 3.29
N PRO A 62 29.82 11.69 3.68
CA PRO A 62 29.09 12.92 3.41
C PRO A 62 29.28 13.28 1.94
N SER A 63 28.22 13.19 1.16
CA SER A 63 28.21 13.78 -0.18
C SER A 63 26.87 14.45 -0.43
N ARG A 64 26.93 15.79 -0.29
CA ARG A 64 25.99 16.80 -0.78
C ARG A 64 24.77 17.06 0.10
N LEU A 65 25.05 17.82 1.17
CA LEU A 65 24.11 18.81 1.70
C LEU A 65 23.77 19.80 0.59
N LEU A 66 22.68 19.55 -0.13
CA LEU A 66 21.93 20.60 -0.78
C LEU A 66 20.67 20.86 0.05
N PRO A 67 20.30 22.13 0.31
CA PRO A 67 19.09 22.44 1.05
C PRO A 67 17.90 21.82 0.33
N ILE A 68 17.10 21.02 1.06
CA ILE A 68 15.80 20.54 0.59
C ILE A 68 14.98 21.78 0.28
N LYS A 69 14.88 22.10 -1.02
CA LYS A 69 13.97 23.12 -1.51
C LYS A 69 12.57 22.67 -1.06
N PRO A 70 11.77 23.53 -0.42
CA PRO A 70 10.44 23.13 0.03
C PRO A 70 9.70 22.55 -1.17
N ILE A 71 9.25 21.31 -1.02
CA ILE A 71 8.40 20.62 -1.99
C ILE A 71 7.27 21.60 -2.33
N LYS A 72 7.10 21.90 -3.62
CA LYS A 72 5.97 22.72 -4.07
C LYS A 72 4.70 22.01 -3.57
N VAL A 73 4.05 22.61 -2.58
CA VAL A 73 2.72 22.19 -2.15
C VAL A 73 1.84 22.26 -3.40
N VAL A 74 1.24 21.13 -3.75
CA VAL A 74 0.33 21.02 -4.91
C VAL A 74 -0.78 22.05 -4.71
N ASP A 75 -0.89 23.01 -5.62
CA ASP A 75 -1.95 24.03 -5.57
C ASP A 75 -3.25 23.45 -6.11
N SER A 76 -3.98 22.75 -5.23
CA SER A 76 -5.24 22.08 -5.55
C SER A 76 -6.41 23.04 -5.85
N SER A 77 -6.19 24.36 -5.78
CA SER A 77 -7.22 25.37 -6.03
C SER A 77 -7.72 25.38 -7.49
N ARG A 78 -6.92 24.85 -8.42
CA ARG A 78 -7.19 24.86 -9.86
C ARG A 78 -7.94 23.63 -10.37
N THR A 79 -8.16 22.64 -9.50
CA THR A 79 -8.78 21.35 -9.84
C THR A 79 -10.06 21.09 -9.03
N ASP A 80 -10.98 20.29 -9.56
CA ASP A 80 -12.05 19.70 -8.74
C ASP A 80 -11.49 18.59 -7.84
N PRO A 81 -11.98 18.43 -6.59
CA PRO A 81 -11.56 17.36 -5.68
C PRO A 81 -12.19 16.02 -6.10
N LEU A 82 -11.83 15.56 -7.28
CA LEU A 82 -12.29 14.35 -7.94
C LEU A 82 -11.07 13.53 -8.37
N VAL A 83 -11.07 12.24 -8.07
CA VAL A 83 -9.99 11.31 -8.41
C VAL A 83 -10.36 10.54 -9.68
N LEU A 84 -9.49 10.53 -10.69
CA LEU A 84 -9.67 9.68 -11.87
C LEU A 84 -8.97 8.34 -11.64
N VAL A 85 -9.71 7.24 -11.70
CA VAL A 85 -9.18 5.89 -11.49
C VAL A 85 -9.25 5.11 -12.79
N PHE A 86 -8.08 4.83 -13.38
CA PHE A 86 -7.94 3.95 -14.53
C PHE A 86 -7.79 2.50 -14.09
N VAL A 87 -8.83 1.71 -14.34
CA VAL A 87 -8.86 0.27 -14.06
C VAL A 87 -8.59 -0.55 -15.32
N GLU A 88 -8.07 -1.76 -15.17
CA GLU A 88 -7.93 -2.70 -16.29
C GLU A 88 -9.28 -3.28 -16.71
N SER A 89 -10.15 -3.53 -15.73
CA SER A 89 -11.53 -3.94 -15.93
C SER A 89 -12.37 -3.48 -14.75
N LEU A 90 -13.69 -3.34 -14.95
CA LEU A 90 -14.61 -2.94 -13.88
C LEU A 90 -14.72 -3.97 -12.72
N TYR A 91 -14.16 -5.16 -12.92
CA TYR A 91 -14.20 -6.26 -11.97
C TYR A 91 -12.82 -6.63 -11.42
N SER A 92 -11.79 -5.83 -11.70
CA SER A 92 -10.46 -6.12 -11.18
C SER A 92 -10.45 -6.01 -9.66
N GLN A 93 -9.79 -6.97 -9.01
CA GLN A 93 -9.73 -7.00 -7.55
C GLN A 93 -9.05 -5.74 -7.01
N LEU A 94 -7.91 -5.34 -7.60
CA LEU A 94 -7.21 -4.13 -7.18
C LEU A 94 -8.04 -2.87 -7.43
N GLY A 95 -8.73 -2.78 -8.57
CA GLY A 95 -9.64 -1.67 -8.86
C GLY A 95 -10.75 -1.54 -7.81
N GLN A 96 -11.36 -2.66 -7.42
CA GLN A 96 -12.37 -2.69 -6.35
C GLN A 96 -11.81 -2.29 -4.98
N GLU A 97 -10.59 -2.73 -4.65
CA GLU A 97 -9.91 -2.34 -3.41
C GLU A 97 -9.59 -0.84 -3.37
N ILE A 98 -9.09 -0.27 -4.47
CA ILE A 98 -8.83 1.18 -4.60
C ILE A 98 -10.14 1.95 -4.40
N VAL A 99 -11.20 1.56 -5.12
CA VAL A 99 -12.51 2.22 -5.03
C VAL A 99 -13.08 2.15 -3.61
N ALA A 100 -13.01 0.98 -2.96
CA ALA A 100 -13.50 0.82 -1.59
C ALA A 100 -12.77 1.73 -0.59
N ILE A 101 -11.45 1.93 -0.74
CA ILE A 101 -10.70 2.86 0.10
C ILE A 101 -11.10 4.31 -0.18
N LEU A 102 -11.27 4.70 -1.44
CA LEU A 102 -11.71 6.05 -1.80
C LEU A 102 -13.12 6.35 -1.28
N GLU A 103 -14.05 5.40 -1.43
CA GLU A 103 -15.43 5.49 -0.92
C GLU A 103 -15.46 5.62 0.61
N SER A 104 -14.72 4.76 1.32
CA SER A 104 -14.67 4.79 2.78
C SER A 104 -14.04 6.08 3.32
N SER A 105 -13.10 6.67 2.58
CA SER A 105 -12.46 7.95 2.89
C SER A 105 -13.26 9.17 2.40
N ARG A 106 -14.40 8.95 1.73
CA ARG A 106 -15.30 9.97 1.16
C ARG A 106 -14.64 10.86 0.10
N PHE A 107 -13.68 10.33 -0.64
CA PHE A 107 -13.14 10.99 -1.83
C PHE A 107 -14.08 10.76 -3.01
N LYS A 108 -14.40 11.82 -3.76
CA LYS A 108 -15.16 11.66 -5.01
C LYS A 108 -14.22 11.06 -6.05
N TYR A 109 -14.72 10.10 -6.82
CA TYR A 109 -13.92 9.47 -7.87
C TYR A 109 -14.75 9.21 -9.14
N LEU A 110 -14.04 9.02 -10.25
CA LEU A 110 -14.57 8.55 -11.52
C LEU A 110 -13.71 7.37 -11.97
N THR A 111 -14.33 6.22 -12.22
CA THR A 111 -13.65 5.04 -12.76
C THR A 111 -13.77 5.00 -14.27
N GLU A 112 -12.66 4.83 -14.96
CA GLU A 112 -12.60 4.64 -16.41
C GLU A 112 -11.72 3.43 -16.73
N ILE A 113 -12.00 2.74 -17.84
CA ILE A 113 -11.09 1.70 -18.32
C ILE A 113 -9.90 2.41 -18.96
N ALA A 114 -8.68 2.02 -18.59
CA ALA A 114 -7.47 2.66 -19.09
C ALA A 114 -7.49 2.76 -20.63
N PRO A 115 -7.44 3.98 -21.21
CA PRO A 115 -7.56 4.16 -22.65
C PRO A 115 -6.35 3.52 -23.32
N GLY A 116 -6.57 2.45 -24.07
CA GLY A 116 -5.51 1.80 -24.83
C GLY A 116 -5.14 2.63 -26.05
N LYS A 117 -5.97 2.52 -27.09
CA LYS A 117 -5.94 3.39 -28.28
C LYS A 117 -7.21 4.25 -28.39
N GLY A 118 -8.03 4.23 -27.36
CA GLY A 118 -9.27 5.01 -27.30
C GLY A 118 -8.99 6.46 -26.93
N ASP A 119 -10.03 7.27 -26.98
CA ASP A 119 -9.95 8.67 -26.60
C ASP A 119 -9.81 8.82 -25.07
N MET A 120 -8.96 9.75 -24.65
CA MET A 120 -8.82 10.15 -23.24
C MET A 120 -10.12 10.82 -22.75
N PRO A 121 -10.60 10.55 -21.52
CA PRO A 121 -11.70 11.32 -20.95
C PRO A 121 -11.36 12.81 -20.91
N THR A 122 -12.39 13.66 -20.95
CA THR A 122 -12.18 15.11 -20.88
C THR A 122 -11.57 15.49 -19.53
N LEU A 123 -10.35 16.02 -19.55
CA LEU A 123 -9.56 16.36 -18.35
C LEU A 123 -9.86 17.77 -17.81
N THR A 124 -10.41 18.65 -18.64
CA THR A 124 -10.70 20.05 -18.31
C THR A 124 -12.16 20.39 -18.53
N ASP A 125 -12.72 21.23 -17.66
CA ASP A 125 -14.05 21.86 -17.82
C ASP A 125 -13.92 23.36 -17.53
N LYS A 126 -14.32 24.22 -18.48
CA LYS A 126 -14.34 25.69 -18.34
C LYS A 126 -13.07 26.26 -17.68
N ASP A 127 -11.91 25.94 -18.26
CA ASP A 127 -10.57 26.38 -17.82
C ASP A 127 -10.12 25.88 -16.43
N ARG A 128 -10.83 24.90 -15.87
CA ARG A 128 -10.44 24.20 -14.64
C ARG A 128 -10.11 22.74 -14.91
N GLY A 129 -9.18 22.19 -14.12
CA GLY A 129 -8.91 20.76 -14.14
C GLY A 129 -10.04 20.00 -13.47
N ARG A 130 -10.55 18.95 -14.11
CA ARG A 130 -11.63 18.13 -13.54
C ARG A 130 -11.17 17.15 -12.46
N PHE A 131 -9.88 16.86 -12.39
CA PHE A 131 -9.32 15.86 -11.48
C PHE A 131 -8.17 16.45 -10.66
N ALA A 132 -8.11 16.12 -9.38
CA ALA A 132 -7.01 16.50 -8.50
C ALA A 132 -5.93 15.43 -8.41
N LEU A 133 -6.27 14.18 -8.74
CA LEU A 133 -5.40 13.02 -8.66
C LEU A 133 -5.77 11.99 -9.73
N ILE A 134 -4.78 11.34 -10.32
CA ILE A 134 -4.98 10.23 -11.26
C ILE A 134 -4.37 8.96 -10.67
N ILE A 135 -5.12 7.86 -10.71
CA ILE A 135 -4.69 6.56 -10.22
C ILE A 135 -4.71 5.55 -11.36
N TYR A 136 -3.59 4.86 -11.58
CA TYR A 136 -3.50 3.73 -12.49
C TYR A 136 -3.41 2.43 -11.70
N GLU A 137 -4.40 1.56 -11.89
CA GLU A 137 -4.33 0.17 -11.42
C GLU A 137 -3.09 -0.55 -11.97
N ASN A 138 -2.68 -0.21 -13.19
CA ASN A 138 -1.44 -0.72 -13.77
C ASN A 138 -0.66 0.43 -14.41
N ILE A 139 0.47 0.78 -13.82
CA ILE A 139 1.35 1.86 -14.31
C ILE A 139 1.85 1.60 -15.74
N LEU A 140 1.92 0.33 -16.16
CA LEU A 140 2.29 0.00 -17.54
C LEU A 140 1.29 0.54 -18.57
N LYS A 141 0.03 0.77 -18.19
CA LYS A 141 -0.96 1.39 -19.08
C LYS A 141 -0.57 2.84 -19.36
N TYR A 142 -0.17 3.60 -18.33
CA TYR A 142 0.33 4.96 -18.47
C TYR A 142 1.63 5.05 -19.29
N VAL A 143 2.56 4.13 -19.04
CA VAL A 143 3.86 4.11 -19.74
C VAL A 143 3.74 3.69 -21.21
N ASN A 144 2.76 2.87 -21.53
CA ASN A 144 2.51 2.39 -22.89
C ASN A 144 1.34 3.10 -23.60
N LEU A 145 0.87 4.23 -23.07
CA LEU A 145 -0.02 5.13 -23.80
C LEU A 145 0.60 5.53 -25.14
N ASP A 146 -0.24 5.78 -26.14
CA ASP A 146 0.21 6.43 -27.36
C ASP A 146 0.76 7.84 -27.06
N ALA A 147 1.66 8.30 -27.92
CA ALA A 147 2.41 9.54 -27.69
C ALA A 147 1.50 10.77 -27.49
N TRP A 148 0.37 10.83 -28.20
CA TRP A 148 -0.54 11.97 -28.14
C TRP A 148 -1.33 11.98 -26.82
N ASN A 149 -1.95 10.87 -26.45
CA ASN A 149 -2.64 10.74 -25.17
C ASN A 149 -1.69 10.93 -23.98
N ARG A 150 -0.46 10.42 -24.10
CA ARG A 150 0.57 10.59 -23.08
C ARG A 150 0.96 12.06 -22.91
N GLU A 151 1.23 12.76 -24.01
CA GLU A 151 1.57 14.19 -23.99
C GLU A 151 0.42 15.03 -23.43
N LEU A 152 -0.82 14.74 -23.82
CA LEU A 152 -2.01 15.42 -23.31
C LEU A 152 -2.13 15.28 -21.78
N LEU A 153 -1.96 14.06 -21.26
CA LEU A 153 -2.05 13.78 -19.83
C LEU A 153 -0.88 14.40 -19.06
N ASP A 154 0.34 14.31 -19.58
CA ASP A 154 1.53 14.88 -18.93
C ASP A 154 1.41 16.41 -18.87
N LYS A 155 0.96 17.05 -19.95
CA LYS A 155 0.71 18.50 -19.99
C LYS A 155 -0.33 18.91 -18.94
N TYR A 156 -1.42 18.14 -18.83
CA TYR A 156 -2.44 18.35 -17.81
C TYR A 156 -1.87 18.24 -16.39
N CYS A 157 -1.08 17.21 -16.11
CA CYS A 157 -0.48 17.00 -14.80
C CYS A 157 0.47 18.15 -14.42
N VAL A 158 1.30 18.62 -15.35
CA VAL A 158 2.21 19.75 -15.11
C VAL A 158 1.45 21.07 -14.96
N GLU A 159 0.44 21.33 -15.79
CA GLU A 159 -0.31 22.59 -15.79
C GLU A 159 -1.17 22.78 -14.53
N TYR A 160 -1.80 21.70 -14.07
CA TYR A 160 -2.71 21.72 -12.92
C TYR A 160 -2.10 21.16 -11.64
N GLY A 161 -0.85 20.68 -11.67
CA GLY A 161 -0.17 20.10 -10.52
C GLY A 161 -0.72 18.74 -10.08
N VAL A 162 -1.35 17.99 -10.98
CA VAL A 162 -2.00 16.71 -10.67
C VAL A 162 -0.95 15.60 -10.53
N GLY A 163 -1.00 14.87 -9.42
CA GLY A 163 -0.14 13.72 -9.16
C GLY A 163 -0.68 12.41 -9.76
N ILE A 164 0.19 11.40 -9.87
CA ILE A 164 -0.17 10.07 -10.36
C ILE A 164 0.17 8.99 -9.32
N ILE A 165 -0.80 8.19 -8.91
CA ILE A 165 -0.54 6.94 -8.18
C ILE A 165 -0.55 5.78 -9.17
N GLY A 166 0.43 4.90 -9.10
CA GLY A 166 0.53 3.75 -9.99
C GLY A 166 0.86 2.47 -9.24
N PHE A 167 0.19 1.39 -9.60
CA PHE A 167 0.56 0.06 -9.12
C PHE A 167 1.29 -0.71 -10.22
N PHE A 168 2.31 -1.46 -9.83
CA PHE A 168 2.96 -2.44 -10.65
C PHE A 168 2.86 -3.79 -9.95
N LYS A 169 2.06 -4.69 -10.51
CA LYS A 169 1.99 -6.07 -10.07
C LYS A 169 2.72 -6.95 -11.08
N ALA A 170 3.72 -7.69 -10.62
CA ALA A 170 4.38 -8.68 -11.45
C ALA A 170 3.41 -9.79 -11.85
N ASN A 171 3.59 -10.31 -13.06
CA ASN A 171 2.94 -11.53 -13.53
C ASN A 171 4.01 -12.56 -13.93
N GLU A 172 3.58 -13.79 -14.23
CA GLU A 172 4.49 -14.89 -14.61
C GLU A 172 5.37 -14.57 -15.84
N ASN A 173 4.89 -13.68 -16.72
CA ASN A 173 5.60 -13.24 -17.92
C ASN A 173 6.49 -12.00 -17.69
N SER A 174 6.47 -11.43 -16.49
CA SER A 174 7.22 -10.23 -16.18
C SER A 174 8.70 -10.56 -16.09
N LEU A 175 9.53 -9.76 -16.76
CA LEU A 175 10.97 -9.89 -16.67
C LEU A 175 11.41 -9.71 -15.21
N LEU A 176 12.34 -10.55 -14.75
CA LEU A 176 12.90 -10.48 -13.40
C LEU A 176 13.53 -9.11 -13.11
N SER A 177 14.11 -8.47 -14.13
CA SER A 177 14.63 -7.11 -14.06
C SER A 177 14.31 -6.37 -15.36
N ALA A 178 13.75 -5.16 -15.26
CA ALA A 178 13.46 -4.30 -16.41
C ALA A 178 13.54 -2.83 -16.03
N GLN A 179 13.90 -1.97 -16.98
CA GLN A 179 13.76 -0.52 -16.80
C GLN A 179 12.35 -0.10 -17.18
N LEU A 180 11.71 0.73 -16.35
CA LEU A 180 10.44 1.35 -16.69
C LEU A 180 10.65 2.32 -17.86
N LYS A 181 10.00 2.05 -18.99
CA LYS A 181 10.18 2.81 -20.22
C LYS A 181 9.94 4.30 -19.99
N GLY A 182 10.91 5.14 -20.39
CA GLY A 182 10.85 6.59 -20.26
C GLY A 182 11.25 7.13 -18.88
N PHE A 183 11.64 6.26 -17.94
CA PHE A 183 12.00 6.64 -16.57
C PHE A 183 13.36 6.04 -16.16
N PRO A 184 14.18 6.76 -15.38
CA PRO A 184 15.41 6.22 -14.80
C PRO A 184 15.09 5.35 -13.56
N LEU A 185 14.19 4.38 -13.72
CA LEU A 185 13.69 3.51 -12.65
C LEU A 185 13.74 2.06 -13.11
N PHE A 186 14.45 1.23 -12.35
CA PHE A 186 14.55 -0.20 -12.57
C PHE A 186 13.58 -0.94 -11.64
N LEU A 187 12.95 -1.97 -12.20
CA LEU A 187 12.00 -2.84 -11.54
C LEU A 187 12.61 -4.22 -11.43
N HIS A 188 12.65 -4.79 -10.22
CA HIS A 188 13.00 -6.19 -10.03
C HIS A 188 11.79 -6.94 -9.47
N SER A 189 11.29 -7.92 -10.21
CA SER A 189 9.97 -8.55 -9.99
C SER A 189 10.08 -10.00 -9.51
N ASN A 190 8.97 -10.55 -9.02
CA ASN A 190 8.84 -11.93 -8.54
C ASN A 190 9.78 -12.24 -7.37
N LEU A 191 9.86 -11.30 -6.41
CA LEU A 191 10.64 -11.45 -5.19
C LEU A 191 9.76 -11.87 -4.02
N ALA A 192 10.29 -12.79 -3.21
CA ALA A 192 9.74 -13.07 -1.89
C ALA A 192 10.41 -12.12 -0.87
N LEU A 193 9.61 -11.26 -0.25
CA LEU A 193 10.07 -10.22 0.66
C LEU A 193 9.61 -10.47 2.10
N LYS A 194 10.31 -9.86 3.04
CA LYS A 194 10.02 -9.93 4.47
C LYS A 194 10.48 -8.66 5.19
N ASP A 195 10.08 -8.53 6.45
CA ASP A 195 10.58 -7.49 7.37
C ASP A 195 10.48 -6.08 6.76
N CYS A 196 9.24 -5.59 6.61
CA CYS A 196 8.97 -4.31 5.97
C CYS A 196 9.03 -3.15 6.98
N SER A 197 9.55 -2.02 6.55
CA SER A 197 9.77 -0.83 7.36
C SER A 197 9.43 0.43 6.57
N ILE A 198 8.99 1.45 7.29
CA ILE A 198 8.68 2.76 6.72
C ILE A 198 9.95 3.62 6.76
N ASN A 199 10.27 4.30 5.67
CA ASN A 199 11.35 5.28 5.66
C ASN A 199 10.93 6.56 6.41
N PRO A 200 11.54 6.91 7.56
CA PRO A 200 11.15 8.10 8.32
C PRO A 200 11.46 9.42 7.62
N LYS A 201 12.29 9.40 6.57
CA LYS A 201 12.64 10.58 5.78
C LYS A 201 11.66 10.85 4.63
N SER A 202 10.70 9.95 4.39
CA SER A 202 9.74 10.09 3.30
C SER A 202 8.81 11.30 3.54
N PRO A 203 8.73 12.24 2.59
CA PRO A 203 7.84 13.40 2.71
C PRO A 203 6.37 13.07 2.43
N LEU A 204 6.05 11.82 2.03
CA LEU A 204 4.69 11.37 1.73
C LEU A 204 3.84 11.13 2.99
N LEU A 205 4.47 10.84 4.13
CA LEU A 205 3.80 10.29 5.30
C LEU A 205 3.02 11.36 6.08
N TYR A 206 1.68 11.24 6.12
CA TYR A 206 0.82 12.15 6.85
C TYR A 206 0.20 11.51 8.10
N ILE A 207 -0.45 10.36 7.94
CA ILE A 207 -1.07 9.54 8.98
C ILE A 207 -0.10 8.46 9.45
N THR A 208 0.56 7.79 8.50
CA THR A 208 1.43 6.65 8.81
C THR A 208 2.70 7.16 9.47
N ARG A 209 2.92 6.75 10.72
CA ARG A 209 4.15 7.09 11.44
C ARG A 209 5.19 5.99 11.24
N PRO A 210 6.47 6.35 11.09
CA PRO A 210 7.55 5.38 11.11
C PRO A 210 7.48 4.60 12.43
N SER A 211 7.22 3.29 12.33
CA SER A 211 7.20 2.36 13.46
C SER A 211 8.41 1.44 13.41
N GLU A 212 8.52 0.57 14.41
CA GLU A 212 9.42 -0.58 14.31
C GLU A 212 9.12 -1.42 13.07
N VAL A 213 10.14 -2.14 12.59
CA VAL A 213 10.06 -3.02 11.43
C VAL A 213 8.95 -4.06 11.65
N GLU A 214 8.02 -4.14 10.70
CA GLU A 214 6.99 -5.17 10.65
C GLU A 214 7.66 -6.49 10.28
N LYS A 215 7.96 -7.30 11.29
CA LYS A 215 8.65 -8.58 11.14
C LYS A 215 7.73 -9.62 10.55
N GLY A 216 8.25 -10.39 9.59
CA GLY A 216 7.52 -11.50 8.98
C GLY A 216 7.53 -11.45 7.45
N LEU A 217 6.99 -12.51 6.85
CA LEU A 217 6.90 -12.64 5.40
C LEU A 217 5.82 -11.71 4.86
N LEU A 218 6.13 -11.02 3.77
CA LEU A 218 5.13 -10.29 3.01
C LEU A 218 4.21 -11.28 2.26
N PRO A 219 2.94 -10.92 2.04
CA PRO A 219 2.00 -11.80 1.37
C PRO A 219 2.37 -12.01 -0.10
N GLY A 220 2.51 -13.28 -0.52
CA GLY A 220 2.85 -13.64 -1.89
C GLY A 220 4.35 -13.59 -2.21
N GLU A 221 4.69 -13.96 -3.44
CA GLU A 221 6.06 -13.97 -3.98
C GLU A 221 6.16 -13.17 -5.30
N ASP A 222 5.12 -12.40 -5.62
CA ASP A 222 4.96 -11.58 -6.83
C ASP A 222 5.33 -10.10 -6.58
N TRP A 223 6.19 -9.83 -5.60
CA TRP A 223 6.60 -8.47 -5.28
C TRP A 223 7.58 -7.91 -6.31
N THR A 224 7.39 -6.63 -6.62
CA THR A 224 8.33 -5.82 -7.37
C THR A 224 8.99 -4.80 -6.45
N VAL A 225 10.29 -4.65 -6.59
CA VAL A 225 11.07 -3.62 -5.90
C VAL A 225 11.62 -2.61 -6.89
N PHE A 226 11.72 -1.37 -6.44
CA PHE A 226 12.16 -0.23 -7.22
C PHE A 226 13.62 0.09 -6.90
N GLN A 227 14.42 0.26 -7.95
CA GLN A 227 15.80 0.71 -7.84
C GLN A 227 16.03 1.88 -8.78
N SER A 228 16.54 2.98 -8.26
CA SER A 228 16.94 4.12 -9.07
C SER A 228 18.26 4.70 -8.56
N ASN A 229 19.00 5.31 -9.47
CA ASN A 229 20.16 6.15 -9.19
C ASN A 229 19.85 7.65 -9.35
N HIS A 230 18.58 8.01 -9.58
CA HIS A 230 18.14 9.37 -9.80
C HIS A 230 17.53 9.97 -8.53
N SER A 231 17.91 11.20 -8.18
CA SER A 231 17.50 11.89 -6.95
C SER A 231 16.03 12.33 -6.91
N THR A 232 15.25 12.04 -7.96
CA THR A 232 13.80 12.30 -7.97
C THR A 232 13.03 11.27 -7.15
N TYR A 233 13.61 10.08 -6.98
CA TYR A 233 12.94 8.96 -6.33
C TYR A 233 13.36 8.84 -4.87
N GLU A 234 12.38 8.95 -3.99
CA GLU A 234 12.54 8.75 -2.55
C GLU A 234 11.83 7.46 -2.12
N PRO A 235 12.51 6.55 -1.39
CA PRO A 235 11.87 5.33 -0.92
C PRO A 235 10.88 5.64 0.20
N VAL A 236 9.70 5.02 0.15
CA VAL A 236 8.65 5.16 1.18
C VAL A 236 8.61 3.92 2.07
N LEU A 237 8.56 2.74 1.45
CA LEU A 237 8.58 1.45 2.14
C LEU A 237 9.80 0.64 1.70
N LEU A 238 10.45 0.01 2.68
CA LEU A 238 11.67 -0.78 2.53
C LEU A 238 11.46 -2.18 3.10
N ALA A 239 11.81 -3.22 2.36
CA ALA A 239 11.70 -4.61 2.79
C ALA A 239 12.99 -5.39 2.49
N LYS A 240 13.21 -6.48 3.21
CA LYS A 240 14.34 -7.39 3.00
C LYS A 240 13.94 -8.55 2.10
N THR A 241 14.88 -9.05 1.30
CA THR A 241 14.65 -10.25 0.50
C THR A 241 14.78 -11.51 1.36
N LYS A 242 13.90 -12.49 1.17
CA LYS A 242 13.91 -13.79 1.86
C LYS A 242 15.23 -14.56 1.68
N SER A 243 15.88 -14.44 0.52
CA SER A 243 17.13 -15.13 0.18
C SER A 243 18.41 -14.49 0.72
N ALA A 244 18.34 -13.29 1.30
CA ALA A 244 19.54 -12.59 1.80
C ALA A 244 20.18 -13.25 3.03
N GLU A 245 19.50 -14.20 3.67
CA GLU A 245 20.01 -14.92 4.86
C GLU A 245 20.81 -16.19 4.52
N SER A 246 20.80 -16.65 3.27
CA SER A 246 21.48 -17.91 2.90
C SER A 246 22.98 -17.77 2.64
N ILE A 247 23.58 -16.60 2.84
CA ILE A 247 25.03 -16.35 2.63
C ILE A 247 25.67 -15.89 3.96
N PRO A 248 26.29 -16.80 4.73
CA PRO A 248 26.79 -16.52 6.09
C PRO A 248 28.01 -15.58 6.16
N HIS A 249 28.51 -15.09 5.02
CA HIS A 249 29.76 -14.33 4.92
C HIS A 249 29.60 -12.90 4.39
N MET A 250 28.38 -12.42 4.19
CA MET A 250 28.14 -11.02 3.84
C MET A 250 27.46 -10.33 5.02
N SER A 251 28.29 -9.86 5.96
CA SER A 251 27.90 -8.94 7.04
C SER A 251 27.67 -7.52 6.48
N ILE A 252 26.81 -7.41 5.49
CA ILE A 252 26.33 -6.15 4.94
C ILE A 252 24.82 -6.26 5.04
N ASP A 253 24.20 -5.32 5.76
CA ASP A 253 22.75 -5.16 5.88
C ASP A 253 21.98 -5.89 4.79
N ALA A 254 21.17 -6.89 5.16
CA ALA A 254 20.28 -7.55 4.23
C ALA A 254 19.63 -6.48 3.34
N ALA A 255 20.00 -6.47 2.04
CA ALA A 255 19.80 -5.32 1.18
C ALA A 255 18.36 -4.84 1.28
N LEU A 256 18.17 -3.62 1.77
CA LEU A 256 16.84 -3.03 1.89
C LEU A 256 16.38 -2.66 0.48
N HIS A 257 15.25 -3.24 0.08
CA HIS A 257 14.65 -3.03 -1.23
C HIS A 257 13.40 -2.17 -1.10
N THR A 258 13.27 -1.20 -1.99
CA THR A 258 12.14 -0.28 -1.98
C THR A 258 10.90 -0.93 -2.59
N THR A 259 9.83 -1.11 -1.82
CA THR A 259 8.55 -1.67 -2.30
C THR A 259 7.54 -0.60 -2.68
N VAL A 260 7.68 0.61 -2.14
CA VAL A 260 6.92 1.81 -2.53
C VAL A 260 7.88 2.97 -2.68
N VAL A 261 7.79 3.70 -3.79
CA VAL A 261 8.66 4.82 -4.11
C VAL A 261 7.84 6.05 -4.48
N GLN A 262 8.27 7.22 -4.01
CA GLN A 262 7.73 8.50 -4.39
C GLN A 262 8.66 9.16 -5.42
N ASP A 263 8.12 9.51 -6.58
CA ASP A 263 8.74 10.42 -7.53
C ASP A 263 8.36 11.86 -7.18
N LEU A 264 9.34 12.67 -6.84
CA LEU A 264 9.17 14.08 -6.51
C LEU A 264 8.91 14.96 -7.75
N GLY A 265 8.95 14.37 -8.96
CA GLY A 265 8.73 15.08 -10.22
C GLY A 265 9.89 15.99 -10.61
N LEU A 266 11.11 15.74 -10.13
CA LEU A 266 12.30 16.51 -10.51
C LEU A 266 12.74 16.24 -11.96
N HIS A 267 12.30 15.12 -12.53
CA HIS A 267 12.64 14.73 -13.90
C HIS A 267 11.71 15.40 -14.95
N ASP A 268 10.40 15.40 -14.71
CA ASP A 268 9.39 15.85 -15.70
C ASP A 268 8.31 16.77 -15.13
N GLY A 269 8.40 17.15 -13.86
CA GLY A 269 7.45 18.04 -13.19
C GLY A 269 6.21 17.36 -12.63
N ILE A 270 6.10 16.04 -12.72
CA ILE A 270 4.92 15.29 -12.28
C ILE A 270 5.28 14.44 -11.05
N GLN A 271 4.55 14.65 -9.95
CA GLN A 271 4.73 13.84 -8.75
C GLN A 271 4.04 12.49 -8.90
N ARG A 272 4.68 11.41 -8.46
CA ARG A 272 4.10 10.07 -8.54
C ARG A 272 4.36 9.26 -7.29
N VAL A 273 3.46 8.33 -6.99
CA VAL A 273 3.69 7.29 -5.97
C VAL A 273 3.49 5.93 -6.62
N LEU A 274 4.51 5.09 -6.60
CA LEU A 274 4.50 3.79 -7.25
C LEU A 274 4.56 2.67 -6.21
N PHE A 275 3.61 1.75 -6.31
CA PHE A 275 3.50 0.57 -5.46
C PHE A 275 3.95 -0.68 -6.22
N GLY A 276 4.83 -1.46 -5.61
CA GLY A 276 5.42 -2.67 -6.20
C GLY A 276 4.61 -3.94 -5.96
N ASN A 277 3.37 -3.82 -5.49
CA ASN A 277 2.37 -4.88 -5.40
C ASN A 277 0.99 -4.24 -5.18
N ASN A 278 -0.05 -5.05 -5.12
CA ASN A 278 -1.43 -4.67 -4.81
C ASN A 278 -1.60 -4.17 -3.36
N LEU A 279 -2.84 -3.88 -2.98
CA LEU A 279 -3.24 -3.43 -1.65
C LEU A 279 -3.49 -4.58 -0.65
N ASN A 280 -3.10 -5.82 -0.96
CA ASN A 280 -3.26 -6.97 -0.05
C ASN A 280 -2.48 -6.82 1.27
N PHE A 281 -1.34 -6.13 1.24
CA PHE A 281 -0.55 -5.84 2.43
C PHE A 281 -1.09 -4.60 3.16
N TRP A 282 -1.29 -4.70 4.48
CA TRP A 282 -1.95 -3.65 5.25
C TRP A 282 -1.22 -2.30 5.20
N LEU A 283 0.11 -2.31 5.16
CA LEU A 283 0.90 -1.08 5.11
C LEU A 283 0.78 -0.37 3.76
N HIS A 284 0.59 -1.12 2.66
CA HIS A 284 0.25 -0.51 1.36
C HIS A 284 -1.06 0.27 1.43
N LYS A 285 -2.07 -0.24 2.17
CA LYS A 285 -3.34 0.48 2.34
C LYS A 285 -3.15 1.81 3.07
N LEU A 286 -2.34 1.84 4.13
CA LEU A 286 -2.08 3.08 4.88
C LEU A 286 -1.28 4.09 4.05
N VAL A 287 -0.22 3.64 3.39
CA VAL A 287 0.58 4.52 2.52
C VAL A 287 -0.23 5.00 1.32
N PHE A 288 -1.17 4.19 0.82
CA PHE A 288 -2.10 4.61 -0.22
C PHE A 288 -3.02 5.74 0.26
N VAL A 289 -3.54 5.67 1.49
CA VAL A 289 -4.34 6.75 2.07
C VAL A 289 -3.50 8.02 2.27
N ASP A 290 -2.23 7.90 2.68
CA ASP A 290 -1.33 9.05 2.79
C ASP A 290 -0.99 9.70 1.44
N ALA A 291 -1.05 8.92 0.36
CA ALA A 291 -0.75 9.39 -0.99
C ALA A 291 -1.93 10.11 -1.68
N VAL A 292 -3.17 9.89 -1.21
CA VAL A 292 -4.41 10.48 -1.76
C VAL A 292 -4.71 11.81 -1.07
#